data_AF-A0A563UGD8-F1
#
_entry.id   AF-A0A563UGD8-F1
#
_cell.length_a   1.000
_cell.length_b   1.000
_cell.length_c   1.000
_cell.angle_alpha   90.00
_cell.angle_beta   90.00
_cell.angle_gamma   90.00
#
_symmetry.space_group_name_H-M   'P 1'
#
loop_
_entity.id
_entity.type
_entity.pdbx_description
1 polymer ?
#
loop_
_entity_poly.entity_id
_entity_poly.type
_entity_poly.pdbx_seq_one_letter_code
_entity_poly.pdbx_strand_id
1 'polypeptide(L)'
;MLSRINIFKIVQDHLKTLRSNNSDSNWISRGDALLFFLSPIIISAILTYKRVKLIDHTTDLITAVSILGGFLFNFLAIVYGLMDKLKTDSQENALKRKFVKEIHVNISFNILLSLVLLLILIIYSYQPKDSCFRLFDYIVSPLIYFFLILFTLTMVMILNRVYIIMKKED
;
A
#
# COMPACT_ATOMS: atom_id res chain seq x y z
N MET A 1 13.13 15.66 17.11
CA MET A 1 13.80 14.67 16.21
C MET A 1 12.80 13.74 15.52
N LEU A 2 11.78 13.22 16.20
CA LEU A 2 10.67 12.46 15.59
C LEU A 2 9.91 13.22 14.48
N SER A 3 9.97 14.56 14.44
CA SER A 3 9.41 15.37 13.34
C SER A 3 10.09 15.15 11.98
N ARG A 4 11.35 14.65 11.96
CA ARG A 4 12.07 14.31 10.72
C ARG A 4 11.62 12.96 10.13
N ILE A 5 11.13 12.04 10.95
CA ILE A 5 10.61 10.72 10.56
C ILE A 5 9.10 10.69 10.87
N ASN A 6 8.34 11.59 10.25
CA ASN A 6 6.90 11.64 10.44
C ASN A 6 6.17 10.74 9.44
N ILE A 7 6.28 9.43 9.66
CA ILE A 7 5.63 8.38 8.86
C ILE A 7 4.09 8.51 8.94
N PHE A 8 3.56 8.96 10.08
CA PHE A 8 2.13 9.15 10.30
C PHE A 8 1.50 10.10 9.28
N LYS A 9 2.24 11.11 8.81
CA LYS A 9 1.76 12.02 7.77
C LYS A 9 1.47 11.28 6.46
N ILE A 10 2.33 10.34 6.06
CA ILE A 10 2.16 9.54 4.84
C ILE A 10 0.90 8.67 4.97
N VAL A 11 0.72 8.01 6.13
CA VAL A 11 -0.47 7.20 6.41
C VAL A 11 -1.73 8.06 6.38
N GLN A 12 -1.72 9.20 7.07
CA GLN A 12 -2.86 10.11 7.11
C GLN A 12 -3.21 10.65 5.71
N ASP A 13 -2.21 11.02 4.92
CA ASP A 13 -2.41 11.52 3.57
C ASP A 13 -2.91 10.41 2.63
N HIS A 14 -2.45 9.17 2.77
CA HIS A 14 -3.00 8.02 2.07
C HIS A 14 -4.48 7.80 2.40
N LEU A 15 -4.85 7.83 3.69
CA LEU A 15 -6.26 7.70 4.09
C LEU A 15 -7.12 8.85 3.54
N LYS A 16 -6.57 10.04 3.36
CA LYS A 16 -7.27 11.15 2.70
C LYS A 16 -7.53 10.86 1.22
N THR A 17 -6.67 10.11 0.52
CA THR A 17 -6.90 9.76 -0.91
C THR A 17 -8.03 8.74 -1.10
N LEU A 18 -8.44 8.05 -0.03
CA LEU A 18 -9.62 7.17 0.00
C LEU A 18 -10.94 7.95 0.17
N ARG A 19 -10.88 9.25 0.48
CA ARG A 19 -12.06 10.11 0.60
C ARG A 19 -12.50 10.56 -0.79
N SER A 20 -13.81 10.49 -1.04
CA SER A 20 -14.45 10.71 -2.35
C SER A 20 -14.02 12.01 -3.07
N ASN A 21 -13.90 11.93 -4.40
CA ASN A 21 -13.66 13.04 -5.31
C ASN A 21 -14.92 13.87 -5.66
N ASN A 22 -16.09 13.55 -5.09
CA ASN A 22 -17.33 14.26 -5.38
C ASN A 22 -17.51 15.46 -4.43
N SER A 23 -17.50 16.67 -5.00
CA SER A 23 -17.40 17.97 -4.32
C SER A 23 -18.53 18.38 -3.37
N ASP A 24 -19.53 17.55 -3.07
CA ASP A 24 -20.65 17.96 -2.18
C ASP A 24 -20.83 17.13 -0.92
N SER A 25 -20.02 16.09 -0.70
CA SER A 25 -20.14 15.29 0.50
C SER A 25 -18.78 15.00 1.09
N ASN A 26 -18.52 15.65 2.22
CA ASN A 26 -17.33 15.52 3.06
C ASN A 26 -17.24 14.14 3.74
N TRP A 27 -17.66 13.07 3.07
CA TRP A 27 -17.71 11.72 3.63
C TRP A 27 -16.69 10.85 2.90
N ILE A 28 -15.93 10.09 3.69
CA ILE A 28 -15.21 8.93 3.19
C ILE A 28 -16.24 8.11 2.43
N SER A 29 -15.91 7.70 1.19
CA SER A 29 -16.64 6.62 0.54
C SER A 29 -16.54 5.45 1.51
N ARG A 30 -17.58 5.26 2.35
CA ARG A 30 -17.54 4.28 3.43
C ARG A 30 -17.24 2.91 2.84
N GLY A 31 -17.68 2.67 1.61
CA GLY A 31 -17.33 1.49 0.80
C GLY A 31 -15.83 1.32 0.57
N ASP A 32 -15.09 2.36 0.15
CA ASP A 32 -13.66 2.23 -0.16
C ASP A 32 -12.80 2.03 1.10
N ALA A 33 -13.09 2.77 2.17
CA ALA A 33 -12.41 2.53 3.44
C ALA A 33 -12.77 1.17 4.02
N LEU A 34 -14.04 0.76 3.96
CA LEU A 34 -14.42 -0.59 4.36
C LEU A 34 -13.70 -1.64 3.51
N LEU A 35 -13.57 -1.46 2.20
CA LEU A 35 -12.84 -2.41 1.36
C LEU A 35 -11.38 -2.53 1.80
N PHE A 36 -10.68 -1.41 1.99
CA PHE A 36 -9.26 -1.40 2.36
C PHE A 36 -8.95 -1.90 3.77
N PHE A 37 -9.92 -1.91 4.69
CA PHE A 37 -9.72 -2.44 6.05
C PHE A 37 -10.40 -3.78 6.28
N LEU A 38 -11.66 -3.93 5.87
CA LEU A 38 -12.44 -5.14 6.07
C LEU A 38 -11.95 -6.28 5.18
N SER A 39 -11.59 -6.01 3.92
CA SER A 39 -11.17 -7.08 3.02
C SER A 39 -9.84 -7.72 3.44
N PRO A 40 -8.79 -6.97 3.84
CA PRO A 40 -7.59 -7.60 4.35
C PRO A 40 -7.82 -8.38 5.65
N ILE A 41 -8.69 -7.89 6.55
CA ILE A 41 -9.03 -8.58 7.81
C ILE A 41 -9.75 -9.91 7.54
N ILE A 42 -10.77 -9.91 6.67
CA ILE A 42 -11.54 -11.12 6.38
C ILE A 42 -10.66 -12.16 5.69
N ILE A 43 -9.91 -11.74 4.66
CA ILE A 43 -9.09 -12.67 3.88
C ILE A 43 -7.93 -13.20 4.74
N SER A 44 -7.29 -12.37 5.58
CA SER A 44 -6.24 -12.84 6.48
C SER A 44 -6.78 -13.85 7.49
N ALA A 45 -7.94 -13.60 8.09
CA ALA A 45 -8.59 -14.53 9.01
C ALA A 45 -8.92 -15.87 8.33
N ILE A 46 -9.41 -15.86 7.09
CA ILE A 46 -9.69 -17.07 6.30
C ILE A 46 -8.40 -17.85 6.01
N LEU A 47 -7.33 -17.17 5.59
CA LEU A 47 -6.04 -17.81 5.28
C LEU A 47 -5.40 -18.45 6.52
N THR A 48 -5.45 -17.76 7.67
CA THR A 48 -4.99 -18.30 8.95
C THR A 48 -5.86 -19.48 9.39
N TYR A 49 -7.19 -19.41 9.22
CA TYR A 49 -8.09 -20.53 9.54
C TYR A 49 -7.79 -21.78 8.70
N LYS A 50 -7.48 -21.60 7.41
CA LYS A 50 -7.06 -22.69 6.50
C LYS A 50 -5.65 -23.23 6.78
N ARG A 51 -4.90 -22.66 7.74
CA ARG A 51 -3.52 -23.03 8.11
C ARG A 51 -2.58 -23.09 6.90
N VAL A 52 -2.70 -22.11 6.00
CA VAL A 52 -1.73 -21.95 4.90
C VAL A 52 -0.37 -21.63 5.52
N LYS A 53 0.62 -22.47 5.25
CA LYS A 53 1.97 -22.36 5.83
C LYS A 53 2.75 -21.26 5.13
N LEU A 54 2.88 -20.10 5.79
CA LEU A 54 3.72 -18.99 5.32
C LEU A 54 5.20 -19.35 5.31
N ILE A 55 5.64 -20.16 6.28
CA ILE A 55 7.06 -20.48 6.49
C ILE A 55 7.74 -21.04 5.23
N ASP A 56 7.02 -21.86 4.46
CA ASP A 56 7.53 -22.53 3.27
C ASP A 56 7.75 -21.55 2.08
N HIS A 57 7.12 -20.38 2.11
CA HIS A 57 7.15 -19.39 1.03
C HIS A 57 7.72 -18.03 1.46
N THR A 58 8.27 -17.94 2.68
CA THR A 58 8.74 -16.66 3.25
C THR A 58 9.82 -16.02 2.38
N THR A 59 10.76 -16.81 1.86
CA THR A 59 11.85 -16.31 0.99
C THR A 59 11.32 -15.77 -0.35
N ASP A 60 10.34 -16.44 -0.94
CA ASP A 60 9.70 -16.00 -2.18
C ASP A 60 8.95 -14.68 -1.96
N LEU A 61 8.25 -14.56 -0.83
CA LEU A 61 7.54 -13.33 -0.45
C LEU A 61 8.50 -12.17 -0.18
N ILE A 62 9.61 -12.41 0.54
CA ILE A 62 10.67 -11.40 0.74
C ILE A 62 11.18 -10.91 -0.61
N THR A 63 11.49 -11.84 -1.52
CA THR A 63 11.99 -11.52 -2.87
C THR A 63 10.97 -10.68 -3.65
N ALA A 64 9.72 -11.12 -3.71
CA ALA A 64 8.66 -10.44 -4.44
C ALA A 64 8.37 -9.04 -3.89
N VAL A 65 8.22 -8.89 -2.58
CA VAL A 65 7.97 -7.60 -1.92
C VAL A 65 9.17 -6.66 -2.09
N SER A 66 10.41 -7.18 -2.05
CA SER A 66 11.63 -6.37 -2.27
C SER A 66 11.70 -5.82 -3.69
N ILE A 67 11.43 -6.65 -4.69
CA ILE A 67 11.44 -6.24 -6.10
C ILE A 67 10.34 -5.20 -6.35
N LEU A 68 9.12 -5.46 -5.89
CA LEU A 68 7.99 -4.54 -6.07
C LEU A 68 8.19 -3.23 -5.30
N GLY A 69 8.71 -3.29 -4.08
CA GLY A 69 9.08 -2.11 -3.28
C GLY A 69 10.14 -1.25 -3.96
N GLY A 70 11.20 -1.89 -4.48
CA GLY A 70 12.24 -1.21 -5.27
C GLY A 70 11.70 -0.56 -6.54
N PHE A 71 10.82 -1.25 -7.27
CA PHE A 71 10.16 -0.70 -8.45
C PHE A 71 9.31 0.54 -8.11
N LEU A 72 8.64 0.55 -6.95
CA LEU A 72 7.85 1.70 -6.51
C LEU A 72 8.69 2.96 -6.25
N PHE A 73 9.94 2.84 -5.79
CA PHE A 73 10.84 4.00 -5.69
C PHE A 73 11.12 4.63 -7.05
N ASN A 74 11.40 3.80 -8.06
CA ASN A 74 11.61 4.27 -9.43
C ASN A 74 10.33 4.92 -9.97
N PHE A 75 9.18 4.30 -9.73
CA PHE A 75 7.91 4.84 -10.18
C PHE A 75 7.54 6.16 -9.49
N LEU A 76 7.85 6.31 -8.20
CA LEU A 76 7.67 7.55 -7.46
C LEU A 76 8.46 8.71 -8.09
N ALA A 77 9.71 8.45 -8.51
CA ALA A 77 10.55 9.45 -9.16
C ALA A 77 9.96 9.91 -10.51
N ILE A 78 9.43 8.97 -11.31
CA ILE A 78 8.73 9.29 -12.57
C ILE A 78 7.52 10.18 -12.31
N VAL A 79 6.67 9.79 -11.36
CA VAL A 79 5.46 10.55 -11.00
C VAL A 79 5.81 11.95 -10.49
N TYR A 80 6.91 12.09 -9.73
CA TYR A 80 7.41 13.40 -9.30
C TYR A 80 7.80 14.28 -10.49
N GLY A 81 8.51 13.73 -11.49
CA GLY A 81 8.86 14.45 -12.71
C GLY A 81 7.62 14.90 -13.52
N LEU A 82 6.58 14.07 -13.60
CA LEU A 82 5.31 14.46 -14.21
C LEU A 82 4.62 15.59 -13.43
N MET A 83 4.67 15.53 -12.10
CA MET A 83 4.07 16.53 -11.23
C MET A 83 4.74 17.91 -11.37
N ASP A 84 6.03 17.95 -11.67
CA ASP A 84 6.77 19.19 -11.89
C ASP A 84 6.41 19.84 -13.23
N LYS A 85 6.31 19.04 -14.30
CA LYS A 85 5.82 19.50 -15.62
C LYS A 85 4.41 20.09 -15.55
N LEU A 86 3.53 19.49 -14.74
CA LEU A 86 2.15 19.95 -14.55
C LEU A 86 2.01 21.24 -13.71
N LYS A 87 3.09 21.76 -13.09
CA LYS A 87 3.06 23.08 -12.44
C LYS A 87 3.19 24.22 -13.44
N THR A 88 3.79 23.95 -14.59
CA THR A 88 4.11 24.93 -15.63
C THR A 88 2.99 25.10 -16.66
N ASP A 89 2.12 24.09 -16.79
CA ASP A 89 0.94 24.12 -17.67
C ASP A 89 -0.28 24.78 -17.00
N SER A 90 -1.04 25.51 -17.81
CA SER A 90 -2.16 26.39 -17.43
C SER A 90 -3.37 25.68 -16.75
N GLN A 91 -4.36 26.47 -16.28
CA GLN A 91 -5.48 26.11 -15.40
C GLN A 91 -6.37 24.91 -15.84
N GLU A 92 -6.20 24.40 -17.06
CA GLU A 92 -7.12 23.42 -17.69
C GLU A 92 -7.05 22.00 -17.10
N ASN A 93 -6.06 21.69 -16.24
CA ASN A 93 -5.82 20.32 -15.76
C ASN A 93 -5.83 20.14 -14.23
N ALA A 94 -6.69 20.86 -13.52
CA ALA A 94 -6.84 20.74 -12.05
C ALA A 94 -7.12 19.29 -11.57
N LEU A 95 -7.93 18.53 -12.32
CA LEU A 95 -8.19 17.12 -12.03
C LEU A 95 -6.94 16.24 -12.21
N LYS A 96 -6.21 16.41 -13.32
CA LYS A 96 -4.96 15.68 -13.60
C LYS A 96 -3.94 15.90 -12.49
N ARG A 97 -3.78 17.16 -12.05
CA ARG A 97 -2.91 17.53 -10.93
C ARG A 97 -3.34 16.88 -9.62
N LYS A 98 -4.65 16.73 -9.37
CA LYS A 98 -5.18 16.03 -8.19
C LYS A 98 -4.82 14.55 -8.23
N PHE A 99 -5.09 13.85 -9.33
CA PHE A 99 -4.76 12.43 -9.47
C PHE A 99 -3.25 12.16 -9.34
N VAL A 100 -2.39 12.98 -9.96
CA VAL A 100 -0.93 12.82 -9.86
C VAL A 100 -0.45 12.98 -8.41
N LYS A 101 -1.00 13.95 -7.66
CA LYS A 101 -0.70 14.09 -6.22
C LYS A 101 -1.17 12.89 -5.40
N GLU A 102 -2.36 12.38 -5.68
CA GLU A 102 -2.88 11.20 -4.98
C GLU A 102 -2.07 9.95 -5.29
N ILE A 103 -1.66 9.74 -6.55
CA ILE A 103 -0.76 8.66 -6.95
C ILE A 103 0.56 8.78 -6.21
N HIS A 104 1.16 9.97 -6.15
CA HIS A 104 2.41 10.21 -5.41
C HIS A 104 2.29 9.82 -3.93
N VAL A 105 1.21 10.23 -3.26
CA VAL A 105 0.94 9.86 -1.86
C VAL A 105 0.75 8.36 -1.70
N ASN A 106 -0.03 7.73 -2.59
CA ASN A 106 -0.33 6.29 -2.52
C ASN A 106 0.92 5.44 -2.79
N ILE A 107 1.77 5.83 -3.74
CA ILE A 107 3.06 5.16 -3.98
C ILE A 107 3.95 5.30 -2.74
N SER A 108 4.04 6.49 -2.16
CA SER A 108 4.85 6.74 -0.95
C SER A 108 4.39 5.87 0.23
N PHE A 109 3.08 5.74 0.41
CA PHE A 109 2.51 4.84 1.41
C PHE A 109 2.82 3.37 1.09
N ASN A 110 2.71 2.95 -0.16
CA ASN A 110 2.95 1.57 -0.53
C ASN A 110 4.44 1.17 -0.41
N ILE A 111 5.36 2.11 -0.65
CA ILE A 111 6.79 1.94 -0.35
C ILE A 111 7.00 1.71 1.14
N LEU A 112 6.45 2.59 1.99
CA LEU A 112 6.51 2.44 3.44
C LEU A 112 5.95 1.08 3.88
N LEU A 113 4.80 0.70 3.33
CA LEU A 113 4.15 -0.57 3.62
C LEU A 113 5.05 -1.76 3.25
N SER A 114 5.70 -1.71 2.10
CA SER A 114 6.66 -2.73 1.67
C SER A 114 7.86 -2.83 2.61
N LEU A 115 8.39 -1.72 3.11
CA LEU A 115 9.50 -1.72 4.07
C LEU A 115 9.08 -2.34 5.41
N VAL A 116 7.92 -1.98 5.93
CA VAL A 116 7.38 -2.58 7.17
C VAL A 116 7.14 -4.07 6.98
N LEU A 117 6.52 -4.47 5.87
CA LEU A 117 6.25 -5.86 5.55
C LEU A 117 7.54 -6.69 5.40
N LEU A 118 8.57 -6.14 4.76
CA LEU A 118 9.89 -6.79 4.64
C LEU A 118 10.53 -7.03 6.01
N LEU A 119 10.49 -6.03 6.90
CA LEU A 119 11.01 -6.21 8.26
C LEU A 119 10.26 -7.33 9.00
N ILE A 120 8.94 -7.37 8.90
CA ILE A 120 8.12 -8.43 9.52
C ILE A 120 8.46 -9.80 8.92
N LEU A 121 8.57 -9.92 7.59
CA LEU A 121 8.90 -11.17 6.91
C LEU A 121 10.31 -11.67 7.26
N ILE A 122 11.29 -10.77 7.35
CA ILE A 122 12.65 -11.13 7.78
C ILE A 122 12.63 -11.67 9.22
N ILE A 123 11.97 -10.96 10.15
CA ILE A 123 11.83 -11.42 11.54
C ILE A 123 11.15 -12.80 11.60
N TYR A 124 10.11 -13.01 10.79
CA TYR A 124 9.40 -14.28 10.69
C TYR A 124 10.30 -15.40 10.13
N SER A 125 11.15 -15.11 9.14
CA SER A 125 12.05 -16.09 8.50
C SER A 125 13.12 -16.63 9.43
N TYR A 126 13.53 -15.87 10.46
CA TYR A 126 14.58 -16.27 11.40
C TYR A 126 14.05 -17.08 12.61
N GLN A 127 12.76 -17.38 12.65
CA GLN A 127 12.19 -18.08 13.81
C GLN A 127 12.56 -19.57 13.86
N PRO A 128 12.95 -20.09 15.05
CA PRO A 128 13.15 -21.52 15.25
C PRO A 128 11.84 -22.27 15.01
N LYS A 129 11.90 -23.44 14.36
CA LYS A 129 10.74 -24.30 14.05
C LYS A 129 10.16 -25.03 15.28
N ASP A 130 10.52 -24.61 16.49
CA ASP A 130 10.17 -25.29 17.72
C ASP A 130 8.72 -25.07 18.15
N SER A 131 8.13 -26.09 18.77
CA SER A 131 6.71 -26.13 19.18
C SER A 131 6.28 -24.99 20.12
N CYS A 132 7.23 -24.32 20.79
CA CYS A 132 6.98 -23.19 21.69
C CYS A 132 6.56 -21.92 20.92
N PHE A 133 6.94 -21.78 19.65
CA PHE A 133 6.65 -20.61 18.81
C PHE A 133 5.31 -20.69 18.06
N ARG A 134 4.47 -21.73 18.30
CA ARG A 134 3.14 -21.85 17.68
C ARG A 134 2.21 -20.66 17.98
N LEU A 135 2.32 -20.07 19.17
CA LEU A 135 1.57 -18.86 19.54
C LEU A 135 2.02 -17.63 18.74
N PHE A 136 3.32 -17.50 18.50
CA PHE A 136 3.85 -16.42 17.67
C PHE A 136 3.38 -16.55 16.23
N ASP A 137 3.41 -17.76 15.66
CA ASP A 137 2.92 -18.03 14.31
C ASP A 137 1.44 -17.64 14.17
N TYR A 138 0.61 -17.97 15.16
CA TYR A 138 -0.82 -17.61 15.15
C TYR A 138 -1.09 -16.09 15.19
N ILE A 139 -0.18 -15.30 15.75
CA ILE A 139 -0.32 -13.84 15.85
C ILE A 139 0.32 -13.13 14.64
N VAL A 140 1.48 -13.59 14.20
CA VAL A 140 2.27 -12.90 13.16
C VAL A 140 1.82 -13.29 11.76
N SER A 141 1.41 -14.54 11.52
CA SER A 141 0.87 -14.97 10.23
C SER A 141 -0.34 -14.13 9.74
N PRO A 142 -1.41 -13.92 10.54
CA PRO A 142 -2.52 -13.07 10.09
C PRO A 142 -2.09 -11.61 9.85
N LEU A 143 -1.10 -11.12 10.59
CA LEU A 143 -0.54 -9.79 10.39
C LEU A 143 0.19 -9.68 9.05
N ILE A 144 1.02 -10.67 8.70
CA ILE A 144 1.70 -10.76 7.40
C ILE A 144 0.67 -10.80 6.28
N TYR A 145 -0.35 -11.66 6.38
CA TYR A 145 -1.41 -11.72 5.38
C TYR A 145 -2.15 -10.39 5.23
N PHE A 146 -2.53 -9.76 6.34
CA PHE A 146 -3.18 -8.45 6.33
C PHE A 146 -2.34 -7.41 5.56
N PHE A 147 -1.05 -7.31 5.88
CA PHE A 147 -0.15 -6.36 5.21
C PHE A 147 0.09 -6.70 3.73
N LEU A 148 0.21 -7.98 3.37
CA LEU A 148 0.31 -8.42 1.97
C LEU A 148 -0.92 -8.01 1.15
N ILE A 149 -2.12 -8.27 1.67
CA ILE A 149 -3.36 -7.94 0.96
C ILE A 149 -3.51 -6.42 0.85
N LEU A 150 -3.22 -5.68 1.92
CA LEU A 150 -3.24 -4.22 1.90
C LEU A 150 -2.24 -3.64 0.89
N PHE A 151 -1.05 -4.23 0.78
CA PHE A 151 -0.03 -3.87 -0.21
C PHE A 151 -0.51 -4.12 -1.64
N THR A 152 -1.08 -5.29 -1.91
CA THR A 152 -1.62 -5.63 -3.23
C THR A 152 -2.81 -4.73 -3.61
N LEU A 153 -3.73 -4.45 -2.69
CA LEU A 153 -4.86 -3.56 -2.97
C LEU A 153 -4.40 -2.13 -3.26
N THR A 154 -3.42 -1.64 -2.51
CA THR A 154 -2.83 -0.31 -2.75
C THR A 154 -2.13 -0.26 -4.11
N MET A 155 -1.41 -1.31 -4.50
CA MET A 155 -0.85 -1.44 -5.87
C MET A 155 -1.94 -1.34 -6.94
N VAL A 156 -3.02 -2.11 -6.81
CA VAL A 156 -4.13 -2.10 -7.78
C VAL A 156 -4.78 -0.72 -7.86
N MET A 157 -4.94 -0.03 -6.73
CA MET A 157 -5.45 1.35 -6.72
C MET A 157 -4.52 2.30 -7.49
N ILE A 158 -3.21 2.21 -7.28
CA ILE A 158 -2.23 3.02 -8.01
C ILE A 158 -2.36 2.77 -9.51
N LEU A 159 -2.38 1.50 -9.93
CA LEU A 159 -2.53 1.11 -11.33
C LEU A 159 -3.83 1.67 -11.95
N ASN A 160 -4.97 1.52 -11.27
CA ASN A 160 -6.25 2.04 -11.74
C ASN A 160 -6.22 3.57 -11.94
N ARG A 161 -5.61 4.32 -11.02
CA ARG A 161 -5.50 5.78 -11.17
C ARG A 161 -4.60 6.18 -12.33
N VAL A 162 -3.49 5.47 -12.53
CA VAL A 162 -2.59 5.70 -13.68
C VAL A 162 -3.32 5.43 -14.99
N TYR A 163 -4.04 4.31 -15.08
CA TYR A 163 -4.83 3.95 -16.25
C TYR A 163 -5.89 5.02 -16.58
N ILE A 164 -6.60 5.54 -15.58
CA ILE A 164 -7.60 6.61 -15.77
C ILE A 164 -6.96 7.90 -16.30
N ILE A 165 -5.75 8.26 -15.84
CA ILE A 165 -5.03 9.43 -16.37
C ILE A 165 -4.68 9.22 -17.84
N MET A 166 -4.11 8.06 -18.19
CA MET A 166 -3.67 7.77 -19.56
C MET A 166 -4.84 7.71 -20.54
N LYS A 167 -5.95 7.07 -20.16
CA LYS A 167 -7.15 6.99 -21.01
C LYS A 167 -7.77 8.36 -21.31
N LYS A 168 -7.52 9.37 -20.47
CA LYS A 168 -8.03 10.73 -20.68
C LYS A 168 -7.13 11.58 -21.60
N GLU A 169 -5.96 11.06 -21.98
CA GLU A 169 -5.06 11.70 -22.95
C GLU A 169 -5.38 11.30 -24.41
N ASP A 170 -6.17 10.24 -24.62
CA ASP A 170 -6.75 9.82 -25.92
C ASP A 170 -8.17 10.39 -26.09
#